data_AF-A0A0N4XPG2-F1
#
_entry.id   AF-A0A0N4XPG2-F1
#
_cell.length_a   1.000
_cell.length_b   1.000
_cell.length_c   1.000
_cell.angle_alpha   90.00
_cell.angle_beta   90.00
_cell.angle_gamma   90.00
#
_symmetry.space_group_name_H-M   'P 1'
#
loop_
_entity.id
_entity.type
_entity.pdbx_description
1 polymer ?
#
loop_
_entity_poly.entity_id
_entity_poly.type
_entity_poly.pdbx_seq_one_letter_code
_entity_poly.pdbx_strand_id
1 'polypeptide(L)' 'MDVGVAHSGTVLKIGYLNSQVDELLDSYLDGFDIVLIQDQTMDVPDLIMQALLGSSEKNGN' A
#
# COMPACT_ATOMS: atom_id res chain seq x y z
N MET A 1 6.47 26.67 9.83
CA MET A 1 5.56 25.53 10.04
C MET A 1 5.24 25.04 8.64
N ASP A 2 5.81 23.89 8.26
CA ASP A 2 5.54 23.30 6.96
C ASP A 2 4.10 22.79 6.98
N VAL A 3 3.20 23.54 6.35
CA VAL A 3 1.80 23.16 6.22
C VAL A 3 1.77 22.05 5.19
N GLY A 4 1.97 20.81 5.67
CA GLY A 4 1.95 19.61 4.85
C GLY A 4 0.79 19.66 3.86
N VAL A 5 1.09 19.32 2.60
CA VAL A 5 0.12 19.31 1.50
C VAL A 5 -1.15 18.61 1.97
N ALA A 6 -2.26 19.33 1.96
CA ALA A 6 -3.58 18.75 2.11
C ALA A 6 -3.81 17.81 0.92
N HIS A 7 -3.49 16.53 1.12
CA HIS A 7 -3.62 15.52 0.07
C HIS A 7 -5.10 15.30 -0.19
N SER A 8 -5.64 15.93 -1.24
CA SER A 8 -7.05 15.87 -1.66
C SER A 8 -7.34 14.71 -2.62
N GLY A 9 -6.60 13.61 -2.50
CA GLY A 9 -6.73 12.42 -3.36
C GLY A 9 -7.12 11.17 -2.59
N THR A 10 -7.60 10.15 -3.31
CA THR A 10 -7.77 8.80 -2.78
C THR A 10 -6.39 8.20 -2.47
N VAL A 11 -6.14 7.86 -1.21
CA VAL A 11 -4.89 7.25 -0.74
C VAL A 11 -5.17 5.81 -0.34
N LEU A 12 -4.32 4.88 -0.79
CA LEU A 12 -4.29 3.49 -0.32
C LEU A 12 -3.10 3.33 0.64
N LYS A 13 -3.35 2.92 1.88
CA LYS A 13 -2.31 2.70 2.89
C LYS A 13 -2.01 1.22 3.03
N ILE A 14 -0.74 0.85 2.86
CA ILE A 14 -0.24 -0.53 3.00
C ILE A 14 0.74 -0.58 4.17
N GLY A 15 0.44 -1.41 5.17
CA GLY A 15 1.26 -1.59 6.37
C GLY A 15 2.04 -2.89 6.34
N TYR A 16 3.36 -2.82 6.48
CA TYR A 16 4.24 -3.98 6.57
C TYR A 16 4.53 -4.33 8.04
N LEU A 17 3.89 -5.39 8.53
CA LEU A 17 3.99 -5.84 9.92
C LEU A 17 4.97 -7.02 10.02
N ASN A 18 6.25 -6.69 10.23
CA ASN A 18 7.35 -7.65 10.26
C ASN A 18 7.78 -8.12 11.66
N SER A 19 7.26 -7.50 12.73
CA SER A 19 7.56 -7.87 14.12
C SER A 19 6.37 -7.61 15.03
N GLN A 20 6.32 -8.30 16.18
CA GLN A 20 5.27 -8.11 17.20
C GLN A 20 3.85 -8.23 16.62
N VAL A 21 3.64 -9.20 15.73
CA VAL A 21 2.39 -9.37 14.98
C VAL A 21 1.18 -9.43 15.91
N ASP A 22 1.25 -10.27 16.95
CA ASP A 22 0.13 -10.49 17.88
C ASP A 22 -0.25 -9.23 18.67
N GLU A 23 0.69 -8.31 18.90
CA GLU A 23 0.45 -7.08 19.68
C GLU A 23 0.01 -5.91 18.81
N LEU A 24 0.47 -5.87 17.55
CA LEU A 24 0.31 -4.71 16.67
C LEU A 24 -0.73 -4.92 15.57
N LEU A 25 -1.20 -6.16 15.35
CA LEU A 25 -2.12 -6.47 14.26
C LEU A 25 -3.40 -5.63 14.33
N ASP A 26 -4.04 -5.55 15.50
CA ASP A 26 -5.29 -4.77 15.65
C ASP A 26 -5.08 -3.28 15.33
N SER A 27 -3.98 -2.71 15.81
CA SER A 27 -3.60 -1.32 15.52
C SER A 27 -3.33 -1.08 14.03
N TYR A 28 -2.72 -2.06 13.35
CA TYR A 28 -2.45 -1.98 11.92
C TYR A 28 -3.74 -2.10 11.10
N LEU A 29 -4.66 -3.00 11.49
CA LEU A 29 -5.94 -3.17 10.81
C LEU A 29 -6.84 -1.93 10.94
N ASP A 30 -6.72 -1.17 12.03
CA ASP A 30 -7.44 0.10 12.20
C ASP A 30 -6.86 1.25 11.35
N GLY A 31 -5.55 1.23 11.10
CA GLY A 31 -4.82 2.34 10.48
C GLY A 31 -4.54 2.21 8.97
N PHE A 32 -4.55 0.98 8.45
CA PHE A 32 -4.16 0.64 7.09
C PHE A 32 -5.26 -0.12 6.36
N ASP A 33 -5.36 0.08 5.04
CA ASP A 33 -6.33 -0.63 4.21
C ASP A 33 -5.87 -2.07 3.92
N ILE A 34 -4.56 -2.28 3.87
CA ILE A 34 -3.91 -3.59 3.62
C ILE A 34 -2.78 -3.76 4.63
N VAL A 35 -2.73 -4.91 5.31
CA VAL A 35 -1.65 -5.28 6.23
C VAL A 35 -0.96 -6.54 5.71
N LEU A 36 0.35 -6.46 5.50
CA LEU A 36 1.20 -7.58 5.07
C LEU A 36 2.01 -8.08 6.26
N ILE A 37 1.81 -9.33 6.63
CA ILE A 37 2.42 -9.93 7.82
C ILE A 37 3.66 -10.71 7.41
N GLN A 38 4.80 -10.39 8.01
CA GLN A 38 6.10 -11.06 7.77
C GLN A 38 6.52 -11.07 6.29
N ASP A 39 6.05 -10.09 5.51
CA ASP A 39 6.43 -9.90 4.12
C ASP A 39 7.57 -8.88 4.03
N GLN A 40 8.70 -9.28 3.44
CA GLN A 40 9.88 -8.43 3.23
C GLN A 40 10.11 -8.10 1.75
N THR A 41 9.09 -8.30 0.91
CA THR A 41 9.11 -8.05 -0.53
C THR A 41 8.38 -6.76 -0.90
N MET A 42 8.64 -6.25 -2.11
CA MET A 42 7.89 -5.13 -2.71
C MET A 42 6.85 -5.59 -3.73
N ASP A 43 6.55 -6.90 -3.77
CA ASP A 43 5.71 -7.51 -4.79
C ASP A 43 4.29 -6.94 -4.79
N VAL A 44 3.71 -6.69 -3.60
CA VAL A 44 2.34 -6.16 -3.50
C VAL A 44 2.22 -4.73 -4.05
N PRO A 45 3.05 -3.75 -3.62
CA PRO A 45 3.09 -2.42 -4.25
C PRO A 45 3.37 -2.49 -5.75
N ASP A 46 4.31 -3.34 -6.18
CA ASP A 46 4.69 -3.46 -7.59
C ASP A 46 3.54 -4.01 -8.44
N LEU A 47 2.80 -5.01 -7.95
CA LEU A 47 1.62 -5.56 -8.61
C LEU A 47 0.48 -4.53 -8.69
N ILE A 48 0.26 -3.74 -7.63
CA ILE A 48 -0.74 -2.67 -7.65
C ILE A 48 -0.34 -1.62 -8.69
N MET A 49 0.93 -1.21 -8.71
CA MET A 49 1.44 -0.26 -9.69
C MET A 49 1.34 -0.80 -11.11
N GLN A 50 1.65 -2.08 -11.34
CA GLN A 50 1.46 -2.75 -12.62
C GLN A 50 -0.02 -2.83 -13.03
N ALA A 51 -0.95 -3.08 -12.11
CA ALA A 51 -2.38 -3.08 -12.44
C ALA A 51 -2.87 -1.67 -12.85
N LEU A 52 -2.39 -0.64 -12.17
CA LEU A 52 -2.72 0.75 -12.46
C LEU A 52 -2.09 1.25 -13.78
N LEU A 53 -0.82 0.91 -14.03
CA LEU A 53 -0.06 1.38 -15.20
C LEU A 53 -0.21 0.46 -16.43
N GLY A 54 -0.40 -0.84 -16.21
CA GLY A 54 -0.52 -1.87 -17.25
C GLY A 54 -1.85 -1.89 -17.99
N SER A 55 -2.75 -0.95 -17.69
CA SER A 55 -3.99 -0.74 -18.43
C SER A 55 -3.81 -0.06 -19.81
N SER A 56 -2.57 0.32 -20.19
CA SER A 56 -2.30 1.06 -21.44
C SER A 56 -1.58 0.28 -22.56
N GLU A 57 -1.18 -0.98 -22.37
CA GLU A 57 -0.38 -1.74 -23.35
C GLU A 57 -1.16 -2.89 -24.03
N LYS A 58 -2.34 -2.57 -24.58
CA LYS A 58 -3.03 -3.40 -25.59
C LYS A 58 -3.77 -2.53 -26.61
N ASN A 59 -3.06 -1.64 -27.31
CA ASN A 59 -3.57 -1.13 -28.59
C ASN A 59 -2.41 -0.88 -29.56
N GLY A 60 -1.82 -1.96 -30.06
CA GLY A 60 -0.90 -1.96 -31.20
C GLY A 60 -1.48 -2.86 -32.28
N ASN A 61 -2.11 -2.23 -33.26
CA ASN A 61 -2.53 -2.80 -34.54
C ASN A 61 -1.31 -3.10 -35.42
#